data_AF-A0A7W8MVH6-F1
#
_entry.id   AF-A0A7W8MVH6-F1
#
_cell.length_a   1.000
_cell.length_b   1.000
_cell.length_c   1.000
_cell.angle_alpha   90.00
_cell.angle_beta   90.00
_cell.angle_gamma   90.00
#
_symmetry.space_group_name_H-M   'P 1'
#
loop_
_entity.id
_entity.type
_entity.pdbx_description
1 polymer ?
#
loop_
_entity_poly.entity_id
_entity_poly.type
_entity_poly.pdbx_seq_one_letter_code
_entity_poly.pdbx_strand_id
1 'polypeptide(L)' 'MNKQEKAQVIEEFLRRLDMMSGTGNGIGKATVKKIREFAEKEGFIQRK' A
#
# COMPACT_ATOMS: atom_id res chain seq x y z
N MET A 1 -8.56 13.17 -10.35
CA MET A 1 -8.87 11.77 -9.99
C MET A 1 -10.00 11.75 -8.98
N ASN A 2 -11.03 10.94 -9.26
CA ASN A 2 -12.10 10.66 -8.31
C ASN A 2 -11.62 9.74 -7.18
N LYS A 3 -12.45 9.53 -6.16
CA LYS A 3 -12.09 8.73 -4.97
C LYS A 3 -11.73 7.27 -5.31
N GLN A 4 -12.40 6.68 -6.30
CA GLN A 4 -12.16 5.30 -6.74
C GLN A 4 -10.83 5.18 -7.49
N GLU A 5 -10.54 6.10 -8.41
CA GLU A 5 -9.26 6.16 -9.12
C GLU A 5 -8.09 6.31 -8.15
N LYS A 6 -8.24 7.14 -7.10
CA LYS A 6 -7.20 7.28 -6.06
C LYS A 6 -6.98 5.98 -5.30
N ALA A 7 -8.05 5.29 -4.91
CA ALA A 7 -7.94 4.01 -4.22
C ALA A 7 -7.23 2.96 -5.08
N GLN A 8 -7.54 2.88 -6.37
CA GLN A 8 -6.89 1.96 -7.30
C GLN A 8 -5.39 2.21 -7.44
N VAL A 9 -4.98 3.48 -7.60
CA VAL A 9 -3.56 3.84 -7.67
C VAL A 9 -2.82 3.48 -6.40
N ILE A 10 -3.43 3.72 -5.23
CA ILE A 10 -2.82 3.37 -3.93
C ILE A 10 -2.71 1.85 -3.75
N GLU A 11 -3.74 1.08 -4.12
CA GLU A 11 -3.67 -0.37 -4.08
C GLU A 11 -2.60 -0.95 -5.01
N GLU A 12 -2.45 -0.38 -6.20
CA GLU A 12 -1.39 -0.77 -7.14
C GLU A 12 -0.01 -0.43 -6.58
N PHE A 13 0.16 0.76 -6.01
CA PHE A 13 1.40 1.16 -5.38
C PHE A 13 1.79 0.24 -4.22
N LEU A 14 0.85 -0.11 -3.34
CA LEU A 14 1.08 -1.04 -2.23
C LEU A 14 1.46 -2.44 -2.71
N ARG A 15 0.88 -2.92 -3.82
CA ARG A 15 1.29 -4.18 -4.45
C ARG A 15 2.73 -4.12 -4.96
N ARG A 16 3.13 -3.02 -5.59
CA ARG A 16 4.52 -2.82 -6.04
C ARG A 16 5.48 -2.78 -4.86
N LEU A 17 5.13 -2.08 -3.78
CA LEU A 17 5.93 -2.07 -2.55
C LEU A 17 6.13 -3.47 -1.96
N ASP A 18 5.08 -4.29 -1.96
CA ASP A 18 5.16 -5.67 -1.48
C ASP A 18 6.11 -6.51 -2.34
N MET A 19 6.02 -6.40 -3.67
CA MET A 19 6.95 -7.07 -4.61
C MET A 19 8.40 -6.62 -4.43
N MET A 20 8.63 -5.34 -4.13
CA MET A 20 9.96 -4.79 -3.89
C MET A 20 10.49 -5.06 -2.47
N SER A 21 9.66 -5.57 -1.57
CA SER A 21 10.07 -5.82 -0.19
C SER A 21 11.08 -6.96 -0.09
N GLY A 22 12.08 -6.81 0.77
CA GLY A 22 13.12 -7.83 0.98
C GLY A 22 14.15 -7.94 -0.15
N THR A 23 14.19 -6.98 -1.09
CA THR A 23 15.15 -6.96 -2.21
C THR A 23 16.49 -6.28 -1.88
N GLY A 24 16.72 -5.92 -0.62
CA GLY A 24 17.92 -5.17 -0.20
C GLY A 24 17.80 -3.64 -0.27
N ASN A 25 16.61 -3.12 -0.64
CA ASN A 25 16.31 -1.68 -0.71
C ASN A 25 15.91 -1.03 0.64
N GLY A 26 16.03 -1.76 1.76
CA GLY A 26 15.63 -1.29 3.09
C GLY A 26 14.12 -1.37 3.39
N ILE A 27 13.29 -1.85 2.46
CA ILE A 27 11.85 -2.03 2.68
C ILE A 27 11.57 -3.48 3.08
N GLY A 28 11.17 -3.68 4.35
CA GLY A 28 10.74 -4.98 4.86
C GLY A 28 9.24 -5.23 4.66
N LYS A 29 8.83 -6.51 4.59
CA LYS A 29 7.42 -6.92 4.52
C LYS A 29 6.57 -6.33 5.66
N ALA A 30 7.13 -6.27 6.87
CA ALA A 30 6.47 -5.66 8.03
C ALA A 30 6.20 -4.15 7.83
N THR A 31 7.07 -3.44 7.13
CA THR A 31 6.89 -2.03 6.80
C THR A 31 5.74 -1.86 5.80
N VAL A 32 5.70 -2.67 4.73
CA VAL A 32 4.61 -2.63 3.74
C VAL A 32 3.26 -2.92 4.40
N LYS A 33 3.21 -3.89 5.32
CA LYS A 33 2.01 -4.19 6.11
C LYS A 33 1.51 -2.98 6.91
N LYS A 34 2.40 -2.28 7.62
CA LYS A 34 2.04 -1.07 8.39
C LYS A 34 1.52 0.05 7.49
N ILE A 35 2.14 0.26 6.33
CA ILE A 35 1.68 1.28 5.37
C ILE A 35 0.27 0.95 4.86
N ARG A 36 -0.02 -0.33 4.56
CA ARG A 36 -1.37 -0.76 4.21
C ARG A 36 -2.38 -0.48 5.32
N GLU A 37 -2.04 -0.80 6.57
CA GLU A 37 -2.89 -0.52 7.73
C GLU A 37 -3.17 0.99 7.89
N PHE A 38 -2.20 1.86 7.63
CA PHE A 38 -2.42 3.31 7.61
C PHE A 38 -3.35 3.72 6.47
N ALA A 39 -3.14 3.18 5.27
CA ALA A 39 -3.99 3.49 4.12
C ALA A 39 -5.46 3.09 4.35
N GLU A 40 -5.70 1.99 5.05
CA GLU A 40 -7.04 1.57 5.47
C GLU A 40 -7.63 2.49 6.54
N LYS A 41 -6.87 2.82 7.59
CA LYS A 41 -7.32 3.71 8.69
C LYS A 41 -7.70 5.10 8.21
N GLU A 42 -6.92 5.66 7.30
CA GLU A 42 -7.17 6.98 6.70
C GLU A 42 -8.26 6.94 5.61
N GLY A 43 -8.81 5.76 5.30
CA GLY A 43 -9.87 5.60 4.31
C GLY A 43 -9.42 5.81 2.85
N PHE A 44 -8.11 5.69 2.59
CA PHE A 44 -7.56 5.75 1.23
C PHE A 44 -7.87 4.50 0.41
N ILE A 45 -7.94 3.35 1.08
CA ILE A 45 -8.35 2.07 0.49
C ILE A 45 -9.36 1.39 1.42
N GLN A 46 -10.18 0.49 0.86
CA GLN A 46 -11.11 -0.29 1.67
C GLN A 46 -10.37 -1.47 2.31
N ARG A 47 -10.72 -1.76 3.57
CA ARG A 47 -10.31 -3.01 4.22
C ARG A 47 -11.02 -4.16 3.52
N LYS A 48 -10.26 -5.12 3.01
CA LYS A 48 -10.82 -6.37 2.48
C LYS A 48 -11.30 -7.29 3.60
#